data_AF-A0A176FSM6-F1
#
_entry.id   AF-A0A176FSM6-F1
#
_cell.length_a   1.000
_cell.length_b   1.000
_cell.length_c   1.000
_cell.angle_alpha   90.00
_cell.angle_beta   90.00
_cell.angle_gamma   90.00
#
_symmetry.space_group_name_H-M   'P 1'
#
loop_
_entity.id
_entity.type
_entity.pdbx_description
1 polymer ?
#
loop_
_entity_poly.entity_id
_entity_poly.type
_entity_poly.pdbx_seq_one_letter_code
_entity_poly.pdbx_strand_id
1 'polypeptide(L)'
;MALDANGNLSIAGSLSQGSSRARKTAIAPVDHSDILQKVTALPVAHWSWKDAEEIRHIRPFAEDFHRIFNTGESERTIATLDASGVALAAIQALAHRTEALQERTDRLEAENAELRTRLEALAD
;
A
#
# COMPACT_ATOMS: atom_id res chain seq x y z
N MET A 1 -10.86 -25.19 -12.61
CA MET A 1 -9.63 -24.91 -11.86
C MET A 1 -8.52 -25.69 -12.54
N ALA A 2 -7.43 -25.03 -12.89
CA ALA A 2 -6.25 -25.67 -13.46
C ALA A 2 -5.03 -25.28 -12.62
N LEU A 3 -4.28 -26.28 -12.17
CA LEU A 3 -2.97 -26.11 -11.54
C LEU A 3 -1.95 -26.76 -12.48
N ASP A 4 -0.97 -26.00 -12.94
CA ASP A 4 0.11 -26.52 -13.79
C ASP A 4 1.34 -26.93 -12.97
N ALA A 5 2.32 -27.55 -13.63
CA ALA A 5 3.56 -28.01 -13.00
C ALA A 5 4.46 -26.86 -12.51
N ASN A 6 4.22 -25.63 -12.97
CA ASN A 6 4.93 -24.43 -12.56
C ASN A 6 4.29 -23.77 -11.33
N GLY A 7 3.21 -24.34 -10.80
CA GLY A 7 2.50 -23.84 -9.62
C GLY A 7 1.52 -22.71 -9.92
N ASN A 8 1.21 -22.43 -11.18
CA ASN A 8 0.20 -21.44 -11.53
C ASN A 8 -1.20 -22.02 -11.30
N LEU A 9 -2.03 -21.28 -10.55
CA LEU A 9 -3.43 -21.63 -10.32
C LEU A 9 -4.34 -20.71 -11.14
N SER A 10 -5.11 -21.29 -12.06
CA SER A 10 -6.17 -20.61 -12.81
C SER A 10 -7.55 -21.08 -12.35
N ILE A 11 -8.40 -20.13 -12.01
CA ILE A 11 -9.80 -20.34 -11.60
C ILE A 11 -10.71 -19.44 -12.44
N ALA A 12 -11.90 -19.95 -12.79
CA ALA A 12 -12.86 -19.20 -13.59
C ALA A 12 -13.71 -18.21 -12.76
N GLY A 13 -13.74 -18.40 -11.44
CA GLY A 13 -14.55 -17.62 -10.51
C GLY A 13 -13.72 -16.93 -9.44
N SER A 14 -14.36 -16.61 -8.32
CA SER A 14 -13.72 -15.89 -7.22
C SER A 14 -12.85 -16.81 -6.34
N LEU A 15 -11.73 -16.25 -5.86
CA LEU A 15 -10.94 -16.83 -4.77
C LEU A 15 -11.43 -16.27 -3.44
N SER A 16 -12.08 -17.10 -2.63
CA SER A 16 -12.50 -16.72 -1.27
C SER A 16 -11.54 -17.27 -0.22
N GLN A 17 -10.85 -16.39 0.52
CA GLN A 17 -9.91 -16.77 1.58
C GLN A 17 -10.53 -16.53 2.96
N GLY A 18 -10.49 -17.54 3.84
CA GLY A 18 -11.06 -17.42 5.19
C GLY A 18 -10.28 -16.41 6.04
N SER A 19 -10.96 -15.37 6.55
CA SER A 19 -10.31 -14.27 7.28
C SER A 19 -11.02 -13.88 8.59
N SER A 20 -11.87 -14.75 9.13
CA SER A 20 -12.61 -14.50 10.38
C SER A 20 -11.67 -14.19 11.55
N ARG A 21 -12.01 -13.16 12.33
CA ARG A 21 -11.29 -12.77 13.55
C ARG A 21 -11.23 -13.93 14.57
N ALA A 22 -12.27 -14.74 14.65
CA ALA A 22 -12.35 -15.89 15.57
C ALA A 22 -11.30 -16.98 15.28
N ARG A 23 -10.69 -16.98 14.09
CA ARG A 23 -9.64 -17.92 13.69
C ARG A 23 -8.23 -17.37 13.92
N LYS A 24 -8.09 -16.17 14.48
CA LYS A 24 -6.83 -15.44 14.60
C LYS A 24 -6.52 -15.17 16.08
N THR A 25 -5.24 -15.19 16.41
CA THR A 25 -4.70 -14.82 17.73
C THR A 25 -3.60 -13.77 17.55
N ALA A 26 -3.09 -13.21 18.66
CA ALA A 26 -2.02 -12.20 18.67
C ALA A 26 -2.32 -11.00 17.76
N ILE A 27 -3.57 -10.52 17.77
CA ILE A 27 -4.02 -9.43 16.91
C ILE A 27 -3.54 -8.10 17.49
N ALA A 28 -2.65 -7.41 16.77
CA ALA A 28 -2.19 -6.06 17.07
C ALA A 28 -2.48 -5.12 15.89
N PRO A 29 -2.76 -3.83 16.14
CA PRO A 29 -2.81 -2.83 15.07
C PRO A 29 -1.44 -2.65 14.43
N VAL A 30 -1.42 -2.25 13.16
CA VAL A 30 -0.20 -1.83 12.46
C VAL A 30 -0.01 -0.33 12.61
N ASP A 31 1.23 0.15 12.52
CA ASP A 31 1.52 1.57 12.37
C ASP A 31 1.38 1.97 10.89
N HIS A 32 0.31 2.68 10.57
CA HIS A 32 0.00 3.14 9.21
C HIS A 32 1.09 4.02 8.61
N SER A 33 1.74 4.88 9.41
CA SER A 33 2.78 5.79 8.91
C SER A 33 4.05 5.02 8.57
N ASP A 34 4.46 4.07 9.42
CA ASP A 34 5.57 3.15 9.15
C ASP A 34 5.30 2.30 7.90
N ILE A 35 4.09 1.75 7.76
CA ILE A 35 3.72 0.98 6.57
C ILE A 35 3.81 1.83 5.30
N LEU A 36 3.28 3.06 5.31
CA LEU A 36 3.38 3.95 4.15
C LEU A 36 4.83 4.28 3.80
N GLN A 37 5.67 4.53 4.80
CA GLN A 37 7.10 4.78 4.59
C GLN A 37 7.79 3.56 3.95
N LYS A 38 7.53 2.36 4.48
CA LYS A 38 8.05 1.09 3.96
C LYS A 38 7.59 0.80 2.54
N VAL A 39 6.31 1.00 2.24
CA VAL A 39 5.75 0.85 0.88
C VAL A 39 6.40 1.84 -0.09
N THR A 40 6.63 3.09 0.34
CA THR A 40 7.30 4.10 -0.49
C THR A 40 8.75 3.72 -0.81
N ALA A 41 9.41 2.99 0.09
CA ALA A 41 10.79 2.50 -0.10
C ALA A 41 10.87 1.14 -0.82
N LEU A 42 9.75 0.45 -1.05
CA LEU A 42 9.73 -0.89 -1.63
C LEU A 42 10.00 -0.83 -3.14
N PRO A 43 11.05 -1.49 -3.66
CA PRO A 43 11.27 -1.59 -5.09
C PRO A 43 10.14 -2.35 -5.78
N VAL A 44 9.56 -1.74 -6.81
CA VAL A 44 8.59 -2.40 -7.72
C VAL A 44 9.18 -2.37 -9.12
N ALA A 45 9.23 -3.54 -9.75
CA ALA A 45 9.82 -3.70 -11.08
C ALA A 45 8.88 -4.46 -12.00
N HIS A 46 9.07 -4.24 -13.31
CA HIS A 46 8.54 -5.15 -14.30
C HIS A 46 9.50 -6.32 -14.51
N TRP A 47 8.97 -7.53 -14.59
CA TRP A 47 9.74 -8.74 -14.82
C TRP A 47 8.94 -9.76 -15.62
N SER A 48 9.63 -10.74 -16.20
CA SER A 48 9.04 -11.93 -16.82
C SER A 48 9.57 -13.17 -16.14
N TRP A 49 8.83 -14.28 -16.20
CA TRP A 49 9.40 -15.58 -15.81
C TRP A 49 10.47 -16.00 -16.83
N LYS A 50 11.47 -16.76 -16.37
CA LYS A 50 12.54 -17.27 -17.25
C LYS A 50 12.03 -18.23 -18.34
N ASP A 51 10.90 -18.89 -18.09
CA ASP A 51 10.24 -19.82 -19.01
C ASP A 51 9.04 -19.19 -19.75
N ALA A 52 8.78 -17.90 -19.52
CA ALA A 52 7.69 -17.15 -20.17
C ALA A 52 8.07 -15.67 -20.37
N GLU A 53 9.16 -15.42 -21.11
CA GLU A 53 9.76 -14.08 -21.24
C GLU A 53 8.83 -13.04 -21.89
N GLU A 54 7.88 -13.48 -22.72
CA GLU A 54 6.88 -12.64 -23.40
C GLU A 54 5.81 -12.07 -22.45
N ILE A 55 5.62 -12.66 -21.27
CA ILE A 55 4.61 -12.23 -20.31
C ILE A 55 5.23 -11.32 -19.25
N ARG A 56 4.75 -10.08 -19.21
CA ARG A 56 5.22 -9.07 -18.24
C ARG A 56 4.33 -9.03 -17.00
N HIS A 57 4.98 -9.07 -15.85
CA HIS A 57 4.39 -8.85 -14.55
C HIS A 57 4.97 -7.59 -13.90
N ILE A 58 4.22 -6.94 -13.01
CA ILE A 58 4.67 -5.79 -12.22
C ILE A 58 4.41 -6.06 -10.74
N ARG A 59 5.45 -6.41 -9.99
CA ARG A 59 5.36 -6.76 -8.57
C ARG A 59 6.71 -6.47 -7.87
N PRO A 60 6.74 -6.31 -6.53
CA PRO A 60 7.99 -6.35 -5.79
C PRO A 60 8.61 -7.76 -5.82
N PHE A 61 9.90 -7.85 -5.52
CA PHE A 61 10.56 -9.12 -5.24
C PHE A 61 10.18 -9.62 -3.84
N ALA A 62 10.07 -10.94 -3.69
CA ALA A 62 9.63 -11.55 -2.43
C ALA A 62 10.61 -11.29 -1.29
N GLU A 63 11.91 -11.35 -1.60
CA GLU A 63 12.99 -11.16 -0.64
C GLU A 63 12.98 -9.74 -0.07
N ASP A 64 12.77 -8.74 -0.93
CA ASP A 64 12.65 -7.34 -0.50
C ASP A 64 11.38 -7.11 0.33
N PHE A 65 10.25 -7.69 -0.11
CA PHE A 65 9.00 -7.60 0.63
C PHE A 65 9.12 -8.22 2.02
N HIS A 66 9.67 -9.44 2.12
CA HIS A 66 9.87 -10.12 3.39
C HIS A 66 10.86 -9.37 4.28
N ARG A 67 11.97 -8.86 3.74
CA ARG A 67 12.93 -8.04 4.49
C ARG A 67 12.31 -6.78 5.08
N ILE A 68 11.36 -6.15 4.38
CA ILE A 68 10.74 -4.88 4.81
C ILE A 68 9.56 -5.11 5.76
N PHE A 69 8.71 -6.10 5.49
CA PHE A 69 7.44 -6.31 6.21
C PHE A 69 7.45 -7.50 7.18
N ASN A 70 8.37 -8.45 7.00
CA ASN A 70 8.53 -9.65 7.83
C ASN A 70 7.21 -10.43 8.01
N THR A 71 6.50 -10.66 6.90
CA THR A 71 5.27 -11.45 6.85
C THR A 71 5.41 -12.68 5.93
N GLY A 72 4.48 -13.61 6.04
CA GLY A 72 4.47 -14.86 5.29
C GLY A 72 5.35 -15.96 5.90
N GLU A 73 5.25 -17.16 5.33
CA GLU A 73 5.97 -18.35 5.80
C GLU A 73 7.36 -18.52 5.15
N SER A 74 7.69 -17.71 4.13
CA SER A 74 8.92 -17.82 3.34
C SER A 74 9.35 -16.46 2.81
N GLU A 75 10.67 -16.24 2.75
CA GLU A 75 11.28 -15.06 2.12
C GLU A 75 11.15 -15.05 0.59
N ARG A 76 10.83 -16.20 -0.03
CA ARG A 76 10.78 -16.37 -1.49
C ARG A 76 9.38 -16.34 -2.08
N THR A 77 8.35 -16.12 -1.26
CA THR A 77 6.96 -16.03 -1.70
C THR A 77 6.28 -14.81 -1.09
N ILE A 78 5.29 -14.27 -1.81
CA ILE A 78 4.40 -13.24 -1.28
C ILE A 78 2.99 -13.81 -1.36
N ALA A 79 2.33 -13.99 -0.21
CA ALA A 79 0.92 -14.32 -0.22
C ALA A 79 0.11 -13.09 -0.66
N THR A 80 -0.87 -13.28 -1.55
CA THR A 80 -1.73 -12.20 -2.02
C THR A 80 -2.44 -11.47 -0.89
N LEU A 81 -2.75 -12.18 0.21
CA LEU A 81 -3.36 -11.58 1.40
C LEU A 81 -2.42 -10.60 2.13
N ASP A 82 -1.12 -10.89 2.18
CA ASP A 82 -0.13 -10.03 2.84
C ASP A 82 0.10 -8.77 2.03
N ALA A 83 0.31 -8.91 0.72
CA ALA A 83 0.41 -7.78 -0.21
C ALA A 83 -0.84 -6.88 -0.15
N SER A 84 -2.04 -7.48 -0.10
CA SER A 84 -3.29 -6.74 0.00
C SER A 84 -3.44 -6.01 1.35
N GLY A 85 -3.03 -6.64 2.45
CA GLY A 85 -3.05 -6.04 3.78
C GLY A 85 -2.12 -4.82 3.88
N VAL A 86 -0.89 -4.94 3.35
CA VAL A 86 0.07 -3.83 3.26
C VAL A 86 -0.49 -2.70 2.40
N ALA A 87 -1.08 -3.01 1.24
CA ALA A 87 -1.69 -2.01 0.38
C ALA A 87 -2.83 -1.24 1.06
N LEU A 88 -3.74 -1.95 1.75
CA LEU A 88 -4.85 -1.32 2.48
C LEU A 88 -4.36 -0.40 3.59
N ALA A 89 -3.37 -0.83 4.38
CA ALA A 89 -2.79 -0.01 5.44
C ALA A 89 -2.09 1.24 4.87
N ALA A 90 -1.36 1.11 3.75
CA ALA A 90 -0.76 2.26 3.08
C ALA A 90 -1.80 3.23 2.50
N ILE A 91 -2.91 2.73 1.93
CA ILE A 91 -4.00 3.57 1.42
C ILE A 91 -4.67 4.35 2.56
N GLN A 92 -4.93 3.71 3.71
CA GLN A 92 -5.46 4.39 4.89
C GLN A 92 -4.52 5.50 5.38
N ALA A 93 -3.22 5.21 5.45
CA ALA A 93 -2.21 6.21 5.81
C ALA A 93 -2.20 7.41 4.84
N LEU A 94 -2.31 7.14 3.53
CA LEU A 94 -2.34 8.18 2.50
C LEU A 94 -3.61 9.02 2.59
N ALA A 95 -4.77 8.41 2.86
CA ALA A 95 -6.03 9.11 3.06
C ALA A 95 -5.92 10.12 4.23
N HIS A 96 -5.45 9.65 5.39
CA HIS A 96 -5.23 10.53 6.56
C HIS A 96 -4.24 11.66 6.28
N ARG A 97 -3.14 11.37 5.57
CA ARG A 97 -2.18 12.40 5.18
C ARG A 97 -2.79 13.43 4.22
N THR A 98 -3.66 12.98 3.31
CA THR A 98 -4.32 13.86 2.35
C THR A 98 -5.30 14.79 3.04
N GLU A 99 -6.12 14.26 3.96
CA GLU A 99 -7.04 15.06 4.79
C GLU A 99 -6.28 16.13 5.58
N ALA A 100 -5.21 15.75 6.29
CA ALA A 100 -4.41 16.69 7.07
C ALA A 100 -3.74 17.78 6.21
N LEU A 101 -3.31 17.43 4.98
CA LEU A 101 -2.76 18.40 4.04
C LEU A 101 -3.83 19.34 3.48
N GLN A 102 -5.05 18.86 3.26
CA GLN A 102 -6.17 19.68 2.81
C GLN A 102 -6.55 20.70 3.89
N GLU A 103 -6.75 20.27 5.13
CA GLU A 103 -7.06 21.17 6.27
C GLU A 103 -5.99 22.25 6.45
N ARG A 104 -4.72 21.88 6.30
CA ARG A 104 -3.61 22.84 6.37
C ARG A 104 -3.65 23.84 5.22
N THR A 105 -3.95 23.38 4.01
CA THR A 105 -4.07 24.24 2.83
C THR A 105 -5.21 25.24 3.02
N ASP A 106 -6.39 24.78 3.43
CA ASP A 106 -7.57 25.63 3.64
C ASP A 106 -7.28 26.71 4.70
N ARG A 107 -6.62 26.34 5.80
CA ARG A 107 -6.22 27.31 6.84
C ARG A 107 -5.25 28.36 6.29
N LEU A 108 -4.23 27.93 5.56
CA LEU A 108 -3.25 28.85 4.99
C LEU A 108 -3.88 29.78 3.95
N GLU A 109 -4.83 29.29 3.15
CA GLU A 109 -5.58 30.12 2.20
C GLU A 109 -6.43 31.17 2.91
N ALA A 110 -7.10 30.80 4.01
CA ALA A 110 -7.86 31.75 4.83
C ALA A 110 -6.96 32.82 5.47
N GLU A 111 -5.84 32.42 6.08
CA GLU A 111 -4.86 33.35 6.66
C GLU A 111 -4.28 34.29 5.59
N ASN A 112 -3.99 33.77 4.39
CA ASN A 112 -3.45 34.58 3.29
C ASN A 112 -4.47 35.61 2.80
N ALA A 113 -5.74 35.22 2.68
CA ALA A 113 -6.82 36.13 2.31
C ALA A 113 -6.96 37.26 3.34
N GLU A 114 -6.95 36.93 4.63
CA GLU A 114 -7.03 37.92 5.70
C GLU A 114 -5.83 38.89 5.69
N LEU A 115 -4.62 38.37 5.52
CA LEU A 115 -3.41 39.19 5.44
C LEU A 115 -3.44 40.12 4.23
N ARG A 116 -3.93 39.68 3.07
CA ARG A 116 -4.09 40.53 1.88
C ARG A 116 -5.05 41.69 2.15
N THR A 117 -6.21 41.41 2.74
CA THR A 117 -7.16 42.47 3.12
C THR A 117 -6.55 43.48 4.09
N ARG A 118 -5.77 43.02 5.08
CA ARG A 118 -5.07 43.92 6.02
C ARG A 118 -4.00 44.77 5.34
N LEU A 119 -3.26 44.21 4.39
CA LEU A 119 -2.24 44.94 3.63
C LEU A 119 -2.86 46.01 2.73
N GLU A 120 -3.98 45.71 2.08
CA GLU A 120 -4.75 46.68 1.29
C GLU A 120 -5.22 47.85 2.18
N ALA A 121 -5.79 47.56 3.34
CA ALA A 121 -6.26 48.60 4.28
C ALA A 121 -5.16 49.49 4.87
N LEU A 122 -3.89 49.06 4.83
CA LEU A 122 -2.73 49.86 5.28
C LEU A 122 -2.10 50.66 4.13
N ALA A 123 -2.43 50.33 2.89
CA ALA A 123 -1.92 51.02 1.71
C ALA A 123 -2.78 52.23 1.31
N ASP A 124 -4.00 52.31 1.83
CA ASP A 124 -4.93 53.45 1.76
C ASP A 124 -4.70 54.47 2.90
#